data_AF-A0A518CEQ6-F1
#
_entry.id   AF-A0A518CEQ6-F1
#
_cell.length_a   1.000
_cell.length_b   1.000
_cell.length_c   1.000
_cell.angle_alpha   90.00
_cell.angle_beta   90.00
_cell.angle_gamma   90.00
#
_symmetry.space_group_name_H-M   'P 1'
#
loop_
_entity.id
_entity.type
_entity.pdbx_description
1 polymer ?
#
loop_
_entity_poly.entity_id
_entity_poly.type
_entity_poly.pdbx_seq_one_letter_code
_entity_poly.pdbx_strand_id
1 'polypeptide(L)'
;MDYASILARYIGREVYVSTFGHVRLRGELAAVYEDCVRLINASTSQESEDAPWSNSVTDFGDDGPHADGSEALVHFHHIVAIRCADDELLDVPVLPEFHAEPPVPVVDNEVASPPESTQEPWEAFLEVDRLTLELGQKLVKLVHPESTDIMQRTSAIRCHLADSLGIVIPRLRLRDSLDLSDQEYRILIDQCEVARGRLGPGQYLALDMGTSSGTLQGVRGIDPTFGGPGIWITSDQQQEAEQLGYLVIDPSMLVITHLQETLRRHAHEILTLGDVREMLERLRERSPGEFDEIRSSPMTVSMLHAVLRRLLEEGESIKNFSRIVEILALHGHRNQDIETLVAMVRVRLGRQLVQRYIDSDGKVHAIGLDRDLEAPLLQMSDEDAGRNVRGWMERLVDVLREAFQRLDEQQRPVAVIVSSDLRNRLWQILSPHFPQIAVLSLAEVPRGTEIYWQMIVSPEEVGALETPMKRSPHPAIAKDTTYRPAKSKISDHIAEELPPRRPR
;
A
#
# COMPACT_ATOMS: atom_id res chain seq x y z
N MET A 1 -0.23 -37.39 -0.94
CA MET A 1 0.78 -38.34 -0.42
C MET A 1 0.17 -39.06 0.75
N ASP A 2 0.32 -40.38 0.83
CA ASP A 2 -0.18 -41.17 1.96
C ASP A 2 0.80 -41.05 3.13
N TYR A 3 0.63 -39.98 3.92
CA TYR A 3 1.49 -39.67 5.08
C TYR A 3 1.47 -40.79 6.12
N ALA A 4 0.37 -41.54 6.25
CA ALA A 4 0.27 -42.66 7.18
C ALA A 4 1.26 -43.78 6.83
N SER A 5 1.42 -44.09 5.54
CA SER A 5 2.35 -45.12 5.05
C SER A 5 3.83 -44.76 5.28
N ILE A 6 4.18 -43.47 5.23
CA ILE A 6 5.56 -43.00 5.47
C ILE A 6 5.86 -43.01 6.97
N LEU A 7 4.93 -42.53 7.79
CA LEU A 7 5.11 -42.42 9.24
C LEU A 7 5.07 -43.78 9.95
N ALA A 8 4.39 -44.78 9.38
CA ALA A 8 4.40 -46.14 9.89
C ALA A 8 5.82 -46.74 10.00
N ARG A 9 6.79 -46.26 9.20
CA ARG A 9 8.20 -46.71 9.25
C ARG A 9 8.96 -46.21 10.48
N TYR A 10 8.42 -45.22 11.18
CA TYR A 10 9.03 -44.57 12.34
C TYR A 10 8.36 -44.97 13.66
N ILE A 11 7.46 -45.96 13.65
CA ILE A 11 6.85 -46.52 14.87
C ILE A 11 7.96 -47.06 15.78
N GLY A 12 7.96 -46.64 17.05
CA GLY A 12 8.97 -46.96 18.06
C GLY A 12 10.18 -46.01 18.09
N ARG A 13 10.14 -44.89 17.35
CA ARG A 13 11.21 -43.86 17.37
C ARG A 13 10.74 -42.57 18.03
N GLU A 14 11.68 -41.84 18.61
CA GLU A 14 11.42 -40.48 19.10
C GLU A 14 11.20 -39.51 17.93
N VAL A 15 10.13 -38.73 18.03
CA VAL A 15 9.75 -37.74 17.04
C VAL A 15 9.43 -36.38 17.69
N TYR A 16 9.75 -35.32 16.96
CA TYR A 16 9.37 -33.95 17.25
C TYR A 16 8.23 -33.54 16.34
N VAL A 17 7.09 -33.17 16.92
CA VAL A 17 5.90 -32.73 16.19
C VAL A 17 5.66 -31.25 16.45
N SER A 18 5.67 -30.45 15.37
CA SER A 18 5.32 -29.02 15.42
C SER A 18 3.87 -28.84 15.00
N THR A 19 3.07 -28.15 15.82
CA THR A 19 1.65 -27.91 15.53
C THR A 19 1.32 -26.46 15.20
N PHE A 20 0.17 -26.22 14.58
CA PHE A 20 -0.38 -24.87 14.37
C PHE A 20 -0.63 -24.20 15.73
N GLY A 21 0.25 -23.29 16.14
CA GLY A 21 0.26 -22.68 17.48
C GLY A 21 1.63 -22.65 18.17
N HIS A 22 2.71 -23.04 17.49
CA HIS A 22 4.10 -23.06 18.01
C HIS A 22 4.35 -24.02 19.18
N VAL A 23 3.42 -24.94 19.44
CA VAL A 23 3.61 -26.00 20.42
C VAL A 23 4.44 -27.11 19.79
N ARG A 24 5.63 -27.36 20.35
CA ARG A 24 6.51 -28.47 19.97
C ARG A 24 6.33 -29.61 20.96
N LEU A 25 5.91 -30.75 20.43
CA LEU A 25 5.76 -32.00 21.18
C LEU A 25 6.95 -32.90 20.87
N ARG A 26 7.57 -33.48 21.90
CA ARG A 26 8.56 -34.54 21.77
C ARG A 26 8.00 -35.81 22.40
N GLY A 27 7.98 -36.92 21.68
CA GLY A 27 7.55 -38.21 22.21
C GLY A 27 7.86 -39.35 21.25
N GLU A 28 7.65 -40.59 21.69
CA GLU A 28 7.87 -41.78 20.87
C GLU A 28 6.61 -42.12 20.05
N LEU A 29 6.77 -42.37 18.75
CA LEU A 29 5.65 -42.69 17.87
C LEU A 29 5.14 -44.13 18.11
N ALA A 30 4.04 -44.28 18.84
CA ALA A 30 3.51 -45.60 19.20
C ALA A 30 2.58 -46.22 18.15
N ALA A 31 1.80 -45.39 17.45
CA ALA A 31 0.88 -45.85 16.39
C ALA A 31 0.55 -44.72 15.41
N VAL A 32 0.20 -45.09 14.18
CA VAL A 32 -0.29 -44.18 13.14
C VAL A 32 -1.66 -44.68 12.69
N TYR A 33 -2.69 -43.84 12.86
CA TYR A 33 -4.06 -44.10 12.44
C TYR A 33 -4.35 -43.35 11.13
N GLU A 34 -5.58 -43.52 10.60
CA GLU A 34 -5.98 -42.92 9.33
C GLU A 34 -5.98 -41.37 9.37
N ASP A 35 -6.22 -40.76 10.53
CA ASP A 35 -6.38 -39.31 10.71
C ASP A 35 -5.47 -38.68 11.78
N CYS A 36 -4.72 -39.48 12.54
CA CYS A 36 -3.87 -39.01 13.63
C CYS A 36 -2.67 -39.92 13.94
N VAL A 37 -1.70 -39.38 14.68
CA VAL A 37 -0.57 -40.12 15.26
C VAL A 37 -0.68 -40.17 16.77
N ARG A 38 -0.31 -41.32 17.35
CA ARG A 38 -0.23 -41.51 18.81
C ARG A 38 1.21 -41.47 19.27
N LEU A 39 1.51 -40.54 20.16
CA LEU A 39 2.78 -40.41 20.86
C LEU A 39 2.65 -40.93 22.29
N ILE A 40 3.66 -41.64 22.76
CA ILE A 40 3.81 -42.03 24.17
C ILE A 40 5.01 -41.28 24.76
N ASN A 41 4.99 -41.05 26.08
CA ASN A 41 5.97 -40.24 26.79
C ASN A 41 6.10 -38.82 26.20
N ALA A 42 4.97 -38.24 25.80
CA ALA A 42 4.93 -36.95 25.13
C ALA A 42 5.17 -35.78 26.11
N SER A 43 6.23 -35.03 25.88
CA SER A 43 6.53 -33.78 26.60
C SER A 43 6.29 -32.56 25.69
N THR A 44 5.78 -31.48 26.27
CA THR A 44 5.59 -30.21 25.57
C THR A 44 6.70 -29.25 26.00
N SER A 45 7.52 -28.77 25.07
CA SER A 45 8.43 -27.68 25.34
C SER A 45 7.78 -26.36 24.94
N GLN A 46 7.62 -25.47 25.92
CA GLN A 46 7.23 -24.07 25.70
C GLN A 46 8.44 -23.22 26.11
N GLU A 47 9.39 -23.02 25.19
CA GLU A 47 10.52 -22.13 25.42
C GLU A 47 10.76 -21.15 24.27
N SER A 48 11.15 -19.95 24.70
CA SER A 48 11.46 -18.70 24.00
C SER A 48 12.36 -18.88 22.78
N GLU A 49 12.05 -18.17 21.69
CA GLU A 49 12.91 -18.05 20.52
C GLU A 49 14.19 -17.27 20.87
N ASP A 50 15.30 -17.98 21.11
CA ASP A 50 16.68 -17.64 20.69
C ASP A 50 17.72 -18.53 21.39
N ALA A 51 18.12 -19.64 20.74
CA ALA A 51 19.39 -20.31 21.00
C ALA A 51 19.88 -21.08 19.74
N PRO A 52 21.02 -20.70 19.14
CA PRO A 52 21.69 -21.51 18.12
C PRO A 52 22.38 -22.72 18.78
N TRP A 53 22.44 -23.85 18.07
CA TRP A 53 23.13 -25.06 18.54
C TRP A 53 24.63 -24.79 18.67
N SER A 54 25.10 -24.59 19.89
CA SER A 54 26.53 -24.65 20.23
C SER A 54 26.77 -25.81 21.20
N ASN A 55 27.69 -26.69 20.82
CA ASN A 55 28.26 -27.73 21.67
C ASN A 55 28.70 -27.17 23.03
N SER A 56 28.01 -27.57 24.09
CA SER A 56 28.57 -27.60 25.44
C SER A 56 27.93 -28.72 26.24
N VAL A 57 28.64 -29.85 26.29
CA VAL A 57 28.52 -30.79 27.40
C VAL A 57 29.11 -30.09 28.62
N THR A 58 28.25 -29.67 29.55
CA THR A 58 28.60 -29.58 30.96
C THR A 58 27.45 -30.12 31.79
N ASP A 59 27.74 -31.31 32.30
CA ASP A 59 27.13 -32.05 33.40
C ASP A 59 26.43 -31.16 34.45
N PHE A 60 25.11 -31.30 34.56
CA PHE A 60 24.34 -30.96 35.76
C PHE A 60 23.28 -32.05 35.97
N GLY A 61 23.57 -32.93 36.92
CA GLY A 61 22.67 -33.23 38.05
C GLY A 61 21.29 -33.81 37.72
N ASP A 62 21.21 -35.13 37.87
CA ASP A 62 20.07 -35.88 38.39
C ASP A 62 19.21 -35.06 39.39
N ASP A 63 17.94 -34.80 39.06
CA ASP A 63 16.80 -34.75 40.02
C ASP A 63 15.43 -34.50 39.34
N GLY A 64 14.76 -35.60 38.95
CA GLY A 64 13.31 -35.84 39.15
C GLY A 64 12.25 -35.35 38.12
N PRO A 65 11.03 -35.93 38.15
CA PRO A 65 10.68 -37.33 37.95
C PRO A 65 10.19 -37.58 36.50
N HIS A 66 10.51 -38.74 35.93
CA HIS A 66 9.83 -39.23 34.74
C HIS A 66 8.32 -39.32 35.01
N ALA A 67 7.53 -38.44 34.39
CA ALA A 67 6.08 -38.58 34.29
C ALA A 67 5.79 -39.71 33.30
N ASP A 68 5.86 -40.92 33.82
CA ASP A 68 5.54 -42.18 33.16
C ASP A 68 4.08 -42.13 32.66
N GLY A 69 3.88 -42.22 31.33
CA GLY A 69 2.56 -42.47 30.73
C GLY A 69 1.80 -41.30 30.10
N SER A 70 2.44 -40.19 29.73
CA SER A 70 1.75 -39.14 28.95
C SER A 70 1.55 -39.59 27.49
N GLU A 71 0.34 -40.02 27.14
CA GLU A 71 -0.07 -40.27 25.76
C GLU A 71 -0.64 -39.00 25.11
N ALA A 72 -0.23 -38.69 23.87
CA ALA A 72 -0.77 -37.58 23.09
C ALA A 72 -1.21 -38.06 21.70
N LEU A 73 -2.44 -37.70 21.31
CA LEU A 73 -2.98 -37.92 19.97
C LEU A 73 -2.92 -36.61 19.19
N VAL A 74 -2.24 -36.61 18.05
CA VAL A 74 -2.08 -35.43 17.20
C VAL A 74 -2.68 -35.71 15.82
N HIS A 75 -3.75 -35.01 15.48
CA HIS A 75 -4.40 -35.13 14.17
C HIS A 75 -3.54 -34.53 13.06
N PHE A 76 -3.52 -35.14 11.88
CA PHE A 76 -2.67 -34.71 10.76
C PHE A 76 -2.90 -33.26 10.35
N HIS A 77 -4.14 -32.77 10.39
CA HIS A 77 -4.44 -31.37 10.04
C HIS A 77 -3.85 -30.34 11.02
N HIS A 78 -3.38 -30.77 12.20
CA HIS A 78 -2.70 -29.92 13.16
C HIS A 78 -1.17 -30.00 13.06
N ILE A 79 -0.61 -30.94 12.29
CA ILE A 79 0.83 -31.16 12.18
C ILE A 79 1.38 -30.29 11.05
N VAL A 80 2.26 -29.37 11.40
CA VAL A 80 3.00 -28.51 10.46
C VAL A 80 4.27 -29.23 9.99
N ALA A 81 4.96 -29.91 10.90
CA ALA A 81 6.14 -30.71 10.60
C ALA A 81 6.32 -31.82 11.62
N ILE A 82 6.86 -32.95 11.18
CA ILE A 82 7.28 -34.05 12.06
C ILE A 82 8.71 -34.45 11.69
N ARG A 83 9.59 -34.59 12.68
CA ARG A 83 11.00 -34.97 12.49
C ARG A 83 11.39 -36.09 13.43
N CYS A 84 12.14 -37.07 12.96
CA CYS A 84 12.73 -38.09 13.84
C CYS A 84 13.89 -37.45 14.62
N ALA A 85 14.06 -37.82 15.89
CA ALA A 85 15.16 -37.31 16.71
C ALA A 85 16.54 -37.78 16.21
N ASP A 86 16.59 -38.94 15.54
CA ASP A 86 17.83 -39.60 15.11
C ASP A 86 18.28 -39.25 13.68
N ASP A 87 17.81 -38.15 13.08
CA ASP A 87 18.27 -37.70 11.77
C ASP A 87 19.49 -36.76 11.90
N GLU A 88 20.58 -37.28 12.46
CA GLU A 88 21.94 -36.79 12.24
C GLU A 88 22.66 -37.74 11.27
N LEU A 89 23.49 -37.15 10.41
CA LEU A 89 24.19 -37.81 9.29
C LEU A 89 24.75 -39.20 9.62
N LEU A 90 24.64 -40.11 8.64
CA LEU A 90 25.43 -41.34 8.57
C LEU A 90 26.93 -41.00 8.48
N ASP A 91 27.58 -40.83 9.64
CA ASP A 91 29.02 -40.95 9.76
C ASP A 91 29.41 -42.44 9.70
N VAL A 92 30.21 -42.76 8.68
CA VAL A 92 30.77 -44.09 8.43
C VAL A 92 31.73 -44.45 9.59
N PRO A 93 31.64 -45.68 10.16
CA PRO A 93 32.45 -46.04 11.31
C PRO A 93 33.94 -46.20 10.95
N VAL A 94 34.80 -45.45 11.65
CA VAL A 94 36.25 -45.69 11.73
C VAL A 94 36.48 -46.96 12.56
N LEU A 95 37.01 -48.01 11.92
CA LEU A 95 37.53 -49.19 12.61
C LEU A 95 39.00 -48.97 13.05
N PRO A 96 39.43 -49.55 14.19
CA PRO A 96 40.76 -49.31 14.76
C PRO A 96 41.87 -50.09 14.05
N GLU A 97 43.07 -49.53 14.12
CA GLU A 97 44.33 -49.96 13.49
C GLU A 97 44.69 -51.44 13.77
N PHE A 98 44.97 -52.20 12.70
CA PHE A 98 45.74 -53.44 12.73
C PHE A 98 46.75 -53.47 11.57
N HIS A 99 47.88 -54.13 11.83
CA HIS A 99 49.18 -54.09 11.15
C HIS A 99 49.28 -54.32 9.62
N ALA A 100 50.39 -53.80 9.07
CA ALA A 100 51.02 -53.91 7.73
C ALA A 100 50.85 -55.25 6.98
N GLU A 101 50.62 -55.30 5.65
CA GLU A 101 51.54 -55.15 4.47
C GLU A 101 50.71 -55.43 3.16
N PRO A 102 51.24 -55.40 1.90
CA PRO A 102 51.71 -54.33 1.00
C PRO A 102 50.77 -54.16 -0.27
N PRO A 103 51.08 -53.33 -1.29
CA PRO A 103 50.07 -52.68 -2.16
C PRO A 103 49.87 -53.34 -3.54
N VAL A 104 48.63 -53.32 -4.07
CA VAL A 104 48.33 -53.42 -5.52
C VAL A 104 46.89 -52.94 -5.83
N PRO A 105 46.57 -52.55 -7.08
CA PRO A 105 46.75 -51.23 -7.69
C PRO A 105 45.42 -50.44 -7.80
N VAL A 106 45.56 -49.13 -8.01
CA VAL A 106 44.46 -48.19 -8.32
C VAL A 106 43.75 -48.62 -9.61
N VAL A 107 42.45 -48.82 -9.53
CA VAL A 107 41.55 -48.80 -10.68
C VAL A 107 40.64 -47.60 -10.48
N ASP A 108 40.80 -46.60 -11.34
CA ASP A 108 39.92 -45.44 -11.41
C ASP A 108 38.50 -45.90 -11.72
N ASN A 109 37.65 -45.95 -10.70
CA ASN A 109 36.20 -45.89 -10.88
C ASN A 109 35.77 -44.47 -10.54
N GLU A 110 35.68 -43.67 -11.59
CA GLU A 110 34.99 -42.39 -11.62
C GLU A 110 33.50 -42.65 -11.31
N VAL A 111 33.15 -42.67 -10.02
CA VAL A 111 31.76 -42.69 -9.58
C VAL A 111 31.23 -41.28 -9.73
N ALA A 112 30.55 -41.06 -10.86
CA ALA A 112 29.75 -39.89 -11.12
C ALA A 112 28.83 -39.62 -9.91
N SER A 113 28.90 -38.38 -9.42
CA SER A 113 27.99 -37.84 -8.42
C SER A 113 26.54 -38.06 -8.86
N PRO A 114 25.61 -38.46 -7.96
CA PRO A 114 24.21 -38.55 -8.34
C PRO A 114 23.73 -37.17 -8.84
N PRO A 115 22.93 -37.13 -9.93
CA PRO A 115 22.47 -35.88 -10.49
C PRO A 115 21.68 -35.10 -9.45
N GLU A 116 21.95 -33.80 -9.36
CA GLU A 116 21.18 -32.84 -8.58
C GLU A 116 19.68 -33.11 -8.76
N SER A 117 18.96 -33.13 -7.65
CA SER A 117 17.51 -33.26 -7.59
C SER A 117 16.88 -32.36 -8.65
N THR A 118 16.30 -32.98 -9.68
CA THR A 118 15.48 -32.28 -10.68
C THR A 118 14.30 -31.67 -9.93
N GLN A 119 14.37 -30.38 -9.63
CA GLN A 119 13.25 -29.62 -9.07
C GLN A 119 12.00 -29.93 -9.90
N GLU A 120 10.92 -30.34 -9.24
CA GLU A 120 9.68 -30.66 -9.95
C GLU A 120 9.13 -29.37 -10.58
N PRO A 121 8.66 -29.40 -11.84
CA PRO A 121 8.38 -28.20 -12.64
C PRO A 121 7.25 -27.31 -12.12
N TRP A 122 6.51 -27.72 -11.08
CA TRP A 122 5.44 -26.93 -10.47
C TRP A 122 5.95 -25.82 -9.54
N GLU A 123 7.17 -25.93 -8.99
CA GLU A 123 7.75 -24.91 -8.09
C GLU A 123 7.87 -23.54 -8.79
N ALA A 124 8.22 -23.54 -10.08
CA ALA A 124 8.29 -22.33 -10.89
C ALA A 124 6.92 -21.65 -11.09
N PHE A 125 5.80 -22.39 -11.00
CA PHE A 125 4.46 -21.81 -11.08
C PHE A 125 4.01 -21.16 -9.76
N LEU A 126 4.72 -21.41 -8.65
CA LEU A 126 4.47 -20.74 -7.37
C LEU A 126 5.19 -19.38 -7.27
N GLU A 127 6.15 -19.10 -8.15
CA GLU A 127 6.79 -17.80 -8.22
C GLU A 127 5.82 -16.76 -8.81
N VAL A 128 5.43 -15.80 -7.98
CA VAL A 128 4.58 -14.68 -8.41
C VAL A 128 5.47 -13.54 -8.93
N ASP A 129 5.23 -13.12 -10.18
CA ASP A 129 5.84 -11.91 -10.70
C ASP A 129 5.27 -10.67 -10.02
N ARG A 130 6.08 -10.04 -9.18
CA ARG A 130 5.71 -8.83 -8.43
C ARG A 130 5.39 -7.63 -9.32
N LEU A 131 6.06 -7.52 -10.46
CA LEU A 131 5.83 -6.43 -11.40
C LEU A 131 5.93 -6.92 -12.85
N THR A 132 4.84 -6.76 -13.60
CA THR A 132 4.73 -7.20 -14.99
C THR A 132 4.15 -6.08 -15.86
N LEU A 133 4.72 -5.87 -17.04
CA LEU A 133 4.13 -5.08 -18.11
C LEU A 133 3.79 -6.03 -19.26
N GLU A 134 2.50 -6.13 -19.56
CA GLU A 134 1.98 -6.90 -20.66
C GLU A 134 1.64 -6.01 -21.86
N LEU A 135 1.99 -6.48 -23.06
CA LEU A 135 1.91 -5.70 -24.29
C LEU A 135 1.14 -6.47 -25.36
N GLY A 136 0.26 -5.78 -26.07
CA GLY A 136 -0.35 -6.29 -27.29
C GLY A 136 0.67 -6.46 -28.41
N GLN A 137 0.35 -7.30 -29.39
CA GLN A 137 1.31 -7.76 -30.42
C GLN A 137 2.02 -6.63 -31.19
N LYS A 138 1.37 -5.50 -31.47
CA LYS A 138 2.01 -4.37 -32.19
C LYS A 138 2.92 -3.54 -31.29
N LEU A 139 2.77 -3.64 -29.96
CA LEU A 139 3.60 -2.92 -29.00
C LEU A 139 4.86 -3.70 -28.59
N VAL A 140 4.91 -5.01 -28.83
CA VAL A 140 6.10 -5.85 -28.56
C VAL A 140 7.36 -5.28 -29.22
N LYS A 141 7.22 -4.62 -30.39
CA LYS A 141 8.32 -3.96 -31.10
C LYS A 141 8.98 -2.83 -30.31
N LEU A 142 8.26 -2.18 -29.42
CA LEU A 142 8.80 -1.13 -28.55
C LEU A 142 9.80 -1.72 -27.54
N VAL A 143 9.72 -3.03 -27.28
CA VAL A 143 10.33 -3.72 -26.14
C VAL A 143 11.29 -4.83 -26.59
N HIS A 144 11.60 -4.92 -27.89
CA HIS A 144 12.46 -5.99 -28.40
C HIS A 144 13.83 -6.00 -27.69
N PRO A 145 14.48 -7.17 -27.49
CA PRO A 145 15.75 -7.28 -26.73
C PRO A 145 16.90 -6.42 -27.28
N GLU A 146 16.86 -6.11 -28.59
CA GLU A 146 17.81 -5.22 -29.28
C GLU A 146 17.55 -3.74 -28.96
N SER A 147 16.33 -3.39 -28.53
CA SER A 147 15.96 -2.05 -28.06
C SER A 147 16.41 -1.89 -26.60
N THR A 148 17.66 -1.46 -26.43
CA THR A 148 18.26 -1.14 -25.12
C THR A 148 17.49 -0.06 -24.34
N ASP A 149 16.61 0.69 -25.01
CA ASP A 149 15.95 1.89 -24.51
C ASP A 149 14.97 1.61 -23.34
N ILE A 150 14.02 0.67 -23.47
CA ILE A 150 13.04 0.42 -22.41
C ILE A 150 13.66 -0.19 -21.15
N MET A 151 14.63 -1.09 -21.31
CA MET A 151 15.33 -1.70 -20.16
C MET A 151 16.17 -0.67 -19.40
N GLN A 152 16.84 0.23 -20.13
CA GLN A 152 17.57 1.36 -19.53
C GLN A 152 16.61 2.34 -18.84
N ARG A 153 15.51 2.71 -19.49
CA ARG A 153 14.47 3.59 -18.91
C ARG A 153 13.81 2.98 -17.68
N THR A 154 13.54 1.68 -17.69
CA THR A 154 13.01 0.97 -16.51
C THR A 154 14.00 1.03 -15.36
N SER A 155 15.30 0.84 -15.63
CA SER A 155 16.32 0.99 -14.59
C SER A 155 16.39 2.42 -14.06
N ALA A 156 16.25 3.43 -14.93
CA ALA A 156 16.17 4.83 -14.54
C ALA A 156 14.94 5.12 -13.68
N ILE A 157 13.77 4.55 -13.99
CA ILE A 157 12.57 4.65 -13.16
C ILE A 157 12.84 4.09 -11.75
N ARG A 158 13.48 2.91 -11.66
CA ARG A 158 13.81 2.30 -10.37
C ARG A 158 14.70 3.22 -9.54
N CYS A 159 15.72 3.81 -10.14
CA CYS A 159 16.58 4.79 -9.48
C CYS A 159 15.82 6.05 -9.07
N HIS A 160 14.95 6.56 -9.94
CA HIS A 160 14.14 7.75 -9.68
C HIS A 160 13.15 7.54 -8.52
N LEU A 161 12.46 6.40 -8.48
CA LEU A 161 11.53 6.07 -7.40
C LEU A 161 12.26 5.76 -6.08
N ALA A 162 13.45 5.16 -6.15
CA ALA A 162 14.31 5.03 -4.97
C ALA A 162 14.77 6.39 -4.45
N ASP A 163 15.10 7.34 -5.33
CA ASP A 163 15.56 8.67 -4.94
C ASP A 163 14.43 9.60 -4.48
N SER A 164 13.22 9.47 -5.05
CA SER A 164 12.07 10.31 -4.71
C SER A 164 11.27 9.75 -3.54
N LEU A 165 10.95 8.46 -3.52
CA LEU A 165 10.10 7.82 -2.51
C LEU A 165 10.87 7.00 -1.48
N GLY A 166 12.11 6.58 -1.76
CA GLY A 166 12.88 5.75 -0.84
C GLY A 166 12.53 4.25 -0.88
N ILE A 167 11.85 3.79 -1.94
CA ILE A 167 11.47 2.38 -2.12
C ILE A 167 12.36 1.68 -3.13
N VAL A 168 12.56 0.37 -2.93
CA VAL A 168 13.23 -0.48 -3.90
C VAL A 168 12.17 -1.11 -4.81
N ILE A 169 12.17 -0.70 -6.08
CA ILE A 169 11.26 -1.28 -7.07
C ILE A 169 11.81 -2.62 -7.56
N PRO A 170 11.00 -3.70 -7.58
CA PRO A 170 11.42 -5.01 -8.11
C PRO A 170 11.74 -4.94 -9.61
N ARG A 171 12.33 -6.00 -10.16
CA ARG A 171 12.60 -6.07 -11.60
C ARG A 171 11.27 -6.18 -12.36
N LEU A 172 11.10 -5.34 -13.39
CA LEU A 172 9.97 -5.41 -14.31
C LEU A 172 10.12 -6.62 -15.23
N ARG A 173 9.09 -7.48 -15.29
CA ARG A 173 8.98 -8.53 -16.30
C ARG A 173 8.12 -8.05 -17.45
N LEU A 174 8.59 -8.32 -18.67
CA LEU A 174 7.92 -7.92 -19.90
C LEU A 174 7.32 -9.18 -20.53
N ARG A 175 6.02 -9.14 -20.83
CA ARG A 175 5.29 -10.25 -21.43
C ARG A 175 4.48 -9.75 -22.61
N ASP A 176 4.41 -10.55 -23.67
CA ASP A 176 3.39 -10.38 -24.69
C ASP A 176 2.09 -11.05 -24.22
N SER A 177 0.97 -10.45 -24.58
CA SER A 177 -0.35 -10.97 -24.22
C SER A 177 -1.24 -11.02 -25.44
N LEU A 178 -1.78 -12.20 -25.73
CA LEU A 178 -2.73 -12.42 -26.82
C LEU A 178 -4.14 -11.94 -26.46
N ASP A 179 -4.41 -11.73 -25.17
CA ASP A 179 -5.70 -11.26 -24.66
C ASP A 179 -5.88 -9.74 -24.81
N LEU A 180 -4.79 -9.00 -25.05
CA LEU A 180 -4.81 -7.55 -25.25
C LEU A 180 -5.03 -7.21 -26.72
N SER A 181 -5.70 -6.08 -26.96
CA SER A 181 -5.74 -5.51 -28.31
C SER A 181 -4.33 -5.14 -28.76
N ASP A 182 -4.07 -5.16 -30.07
CA ASP A 182 -2.74 -4.92 -30.66
C ASP A 182 -1.97 -3.71 -30.11
N GLN A 183 -2.67 -2.61 -29.78
CA GLN A 183 -2.11 -1.33 -29.31
C GLN A 183 -2.36 -1.07 -27.83
N GLU A 184 -2.79 -2.08 -27.08
CA GLU A 184 -3.03 -1.98 -25.64
C GLU A 184 -1.84 -2.55 -24.86
N TYR A 185 -1.67 -2.03 -23.65
CA TYR A 185 -0.76 -2.57 -22.66
C TYR A 185 -1.43 -2.50 -21.28
N ARG A 186 -0.99 -3.35 -20.36
CA ARG A 186 -1.42 -3.30 -18.97
C ARG A 186 -0.25 -3.51 -18.02
N ILE A 187 -0.35 -2.89 -16.86
CA ILE A 187 0.63 -2.95 -15.78
C ILE A 187 0.01 -3.78 -14.68
N LEU A 188 0.75 -4.80 -14.22
CA LEU A 188 0.32 -5.69 -13.16
C LEU A 188 1.29 -5.62 -11.98
N ILE A 189 0.73 -5.55 -10.78
CA ILE A 189 1.44 -5.70 -9.51
C ILE A 189 0.94 -6.98 -8.86
N ASP A 190 1.85 -7.88 -8.50
CA ASP A 190 1.52 -9.21 -7.96
C ASP A 190 0.48 -9.97 -8.81
N GLN A 191 0.59 -9.86 -10.13
CA GLN A 191 -0.34 -10.42 -11.14
C GLN A 191 -1.76 -9.83 -11.14
N CYS A 192 -2.02 -8.75 -10.40
CA CYS A 192 -3.25 -7.99 -10.45
C CYS A 192 -3.11 -6.77 -11.37
N GLU A 193 -4.03 -6.59 -12.32
CA GLU A 193 -4.05 -5.42 -13.20
C GLU A 193 -4.35 -4.14 -12.40
N VAL A 194 -3.39 -3.21 -12.37
CA VAL A 194 -3.52 -1.92 -11.66
C VAL A 194 -3.70 -0.75 -12.61
N ALA A 195 -3.23 -0.87 -13.85
CA ALA A 195 -3.39 0.15 -14.88
C ALA A 195 -3.41 -0.46 -16.27
N ARG A 196 -4.09 0.23 -17.19
CA ARG A 196 -4.20 -0.13 -18.60
C ARG A 196 -4.06 1.13 -19.45
N GLY A 197 -3.33 1.02 -20.55
CA GLY A 197 -3.19 2.09 -21.53
C GLY A 197 -3.40 1.59 -22.95
N ARG A 198 -3.78 2.51 -23.84
CA ARG A 198 -3.92 2.24 -25.27
C ARG A 198 -3.22 3.33 -26.06
N LEU A 199 -2.36 2.93 -26.99
CA LEU A 199 -1.75 3.85 -27.94
C LEU A 199 -2.66 4.03 -29.15
N GLY A 200 -2.77 5.26 -29.63
CA GLY A 200 -3.58 5.59 -30.81
C GLY A 200 -2.89 5.28 -32.14
N PRO A 201 -3.57 5.57 -33.27
CA PRO A 201 -2.99 5.46 -34.61
C PRO A 201 -1.71 6.29 -34.74
N GLY A 202 -0.69 5.78 -35.43
CA GLY A 202 0.60 6.47 -35.54
C GLY A 202 1.47 6.44 -34.27
N GLN A 203 0.89 6.09 -33.11
CA GLN A 203 1.53 5.85 -31.80
C GLN A 203 2.22 7.05 -31.14
N TYR A 204 2.51 8.14 -31.85
CA TYR A 204 3.02 9.38 -31.26
C TYR A 204 1.88 10.27 -30.78
N LEU A 205 2.08 10.95 -29.64
CA LEU A 205 1.09 11.86 -29.09
C LEU A 205 1.64 13.29 -29.08
N ALA A 206 0.96 14.20 -29.75
CA ALA A 206 1.24 15.64 -29.68
C ALA A 206 0.34 16.30 -28.64
N LEU A 207 0.96 16.93 -27.64
CA LEU A 207 0.29 17.69 -26.59
C LEU A 207 0.46 19.19 -26.83
N ASP A 208 -0.63 19.94 -26.63
CA ASP A 208 -0.60 21.40 -26.67
C ASP A 208 -0.35 21.94 -25.26
N MET A 209 0.75 22.67 -25.09
CA MET A 209 1.12 23.32 -23.83
C MET A 209 0.63 24.78 -23.76
N GLY A 210 -0.28 25.17 -24.65
CA GLY A 210 -0.79 26.55 -24.79
C GLY A 210 0.12 27.45 -25.63
N THR A 211 1.18 26.90 -26.20
CA THR A 211 2.17 27.59 -27.04
C THR A 211 2.00 27.32 -28.52
N SER A 212 1.00 26.51 -28.91
CA SER A 212 0.83 26.11 -30.30
C SER A 212 0.39 27.30 -31.18
N SER A 213 0.97 27.41 -32.37
CA SER A 213 0.67 28.49 -33.33
C SER A 213 -0.26 28.09 -34.47
N GLY A 214 -0.82 26.87 -34.43
CA GLY A 214 -1.68 26.33 -35.48
C GLY A 214 -2.29 24.97 -35.11
N THR A 215 -3.16 24.46 -35.97
CA THR A 215 -3.83 23.16 -35.76
C THR A 215 -3.09 22.03 -36.47
N LEU A 216 -2.68 21.02 -35.72
CA LEU A 216 -2.07 19.80 -36.26
C LEU A 216 -3.14 18.83 -36.79
N GLN A 217 -2.90 18.24 -37.97
CA GLN A 217 -3.77 17.19 -38.53
C GLN A 217 -3.47 15.84 -37.88
N GLY A 218 -4.47 15.19 -37.30
CA GLY A 218 -4.32 13.88 -36.67
C GLY A 218 -5.59 13.41 -35.98
N VAL A 219 -5.51 12.27 -35.31
CA VAL A 219 -6.65 11.69 -34.58
C VAL A 219 -6.66 12.21 -33.17
N ARG A 220 -7.69 12.97 -32.78
CA ARG A 220 -7.85 13.42 -31.40
C ARG A 220 -7.95 12.22 -30.46
N GLY A 221 -7.23 12.28 -29.35
CA GLY A 221 -7.23 11.24 -28.33
C GLY A 221 -6.86 11.78 -26.96
N ILE A 222 -6.58 10.86 -26.05
CA ILE A 222 -6.34 11.13 -24.64
C ILE A 222 -4.99 10.51 -24.28
N ASP A 223 -4.18 11.25 -23.52
CA ASP A 223 -2.96 10.72 -22.91
C ASP A 223 -3.32 9.60 -21.90
N PRO A 224 -2.79 8.38 -22.07
CA PRO A 224 -3.04 7.29 -21.13
C PRO A 224 -2.47 7.54 -19.73
N THR A 225 -1.56 8.51 -19.54
CA THR A 225 -0.93 8.78 -18.24
C THR A 225 -1.73 9.75 -17.39
N PHE A 226 -1.96 10.97 -17.90
CA PHE A 226 -2.60 12.06 -17.15
C PHE A 226 -4.04 12.33 -17.59
N GLY A 227 -4.53 11.65 -18.64
CA GLY A 227 -5.87 11.86 -19.17
C GLY A 227 -6.05 13.17 -19.94
N GLY A 228 -4.96 13.87 -20.27
CA GLY A 228 -4.99 15.13 -21.00
C GLY A 228 -5.39 14.96 -22.47
N PRO A 229 -6.04 15.96 -23.09
CA PRO A 229 -6.35 15.91 -24.52
C PRO A 229 -5.06 16.01 -25.35
N GLY A 230 -4.97 15.18 -26.40
CA GLY A 230 -3.84 15.20 -27.33
C GLY A 230 -4.24 14.79 -28.75
N ILE A 231 -3.29 14.88 -29.66
CA ILE A 231 -3.47 14.50 -31.06
C ILE A 231 -2.51 13.36 -31.39
N TRP A 232 -3.05 12.21 -31.76
CA TRP A 232 -2.27 11.10 -32.25
C TRP A 232 -1.80 11.37 -33.68
N ILE A 233 -0.49 11.26 -33.86
CA ILE A 233 0.21 11.53 -35.12
C ILE A 233 1.13 10.38 -35.51
N THR A 234 1.52 10.35 -36.77
CA THR A 234 2.51 9.42 -37.31
C THR A 234 3.93 10.00 -37.19
N SER A 235 4.95 9.15 -37.34
CA SER A 235 6.35 9.55 -37.17
C SER A 235 6.82 10.64 -38.15
N ASP A 236 6.23 10.72 -39.33
CA ASP A 236 6.50 11.72 -40.37
C ASP A 236 5.97 13.11 -40.01
N GLN A 237 4.99 13.20 -39.11
CA GLN A 237 4.38 14.47 -38.69
C GLN A 237 5.07 15.09 -37.47
N GLN A 238 6.07 14.44 -36.87
CA GLN A 238 6.74 14.92 -35.65
C GLN A 238 7.37 16.30 -35.86
N GLN A 239 8.12 16.47 -36.94
CA GLN A 239 8.83 17.71 -37.22
C GLN A 239 7.86 18.88 -37.47
N GLU A 240 6.72 18.62 -38.10
CA GLU A 240 5.66 19.62 -38.29
C GLU A 240 5.02 19.99 -36.94
N ALA A 241 4.69 19.01 -36.11
CA ALA A 241 4.10 19.21 -34.79
C ALA A 241 5.00 20.05 -33.87
N GLU A 242 6.30 19.73 -33.83
CA GLU A 242 7.30 20.50 -33.07
C GLU A 242 7.44 21.94 -33.58
N GLN A 243 7.43 22.16 -34.90
CA GLN A 243 7.47 23.50 -35.50
C GLN A 243 6.22 24.33 -35.15
N LEU A 244 5.07 23.67 -35.03
CA LEU A 244 3.82 24.28 -34.60
C LEU A 244 3.76 24.52 -33.08
N GLY A 245 4.78 24.11 -32.32
CA GLY A 245 4.87 24.34 -30.88
C GLY A 245 4.20 23.28 -30.02
N TYR A 246 3.88 22.09 -30.58
CA TYR A 246 3.40 20.94 -29.81
C TYR A 246 4.56 20.19 -29.16
N LEU A 247 4.32 19.64 -27.97
CA LEU A 247 5.20 18.65 -27.35
C LEU A 247 4.86 17.28 -27.92
N VAL A 248 5.78 16.71 -28.71
CA VAL A 248 5.63 15.38 -29.28
C VAL A 248 6.23 14.34 -28.34
N ILE A 249 5.43 13.34 -27.96
CA ILE A 249 5.85 12.25 -27.10
C ILE A 249 5.85 10.96 -27.91
N ASP A 250 6.96 10.23 -27.82
CA ASP A 250 7.12 8.95 -28.48
C ASP A 250 6.39 7.81 -27.74
N PRO A 251 6.08 6.70 -28.44
CA PRO A 251 5.33 5.57 -27.87
C PRO A 251 6.00 4.94 -26.66
N SER A 252 7.33 4.82 -26.67
CA SER A 252 8.11 4.21 -25.57
C SER A 252 8.00 5.12 -24.34
N MET A 253 8.21 6.43 -24.52
CA MET A 253 8.10 7.40 -23.44
C MET A 253 6.69 7.47 -22.85
N LEU A 254 5.63 7.35 -23.64
CA LEU A 254 4.25 7.28 -23.12
C LEU A 254 4.07 6.08 -22.17
N VAL A 255 4.47 4.88 -22.58
CA VAL A 255 4.37 3.67 -21.76
C VAL A 255 5.23 3.80 -20.49
N ILE A 256 6.44 4.33 -20.62
CA ILE A 256 7.38 4.53 -19.51
C ILE A 256 6.87 5.58 -18.51
N THR A 257 6.31 6.70 -18.98
CA THR A 257 5.74 7.73 -18.11
C THR A 257 4.56 7.18 -17.34
N HIS A 258 3.66 6.46 -18.04
CA HIS A 258 2.53 5.83 -17.39
C HIS A 258 2.94 4.76 -16.38
N LEU A 259 3.95 3.95 -16.72
CA LEU A 259 4.53 2.98 -15.79
C LEU A 259 5.08 3.69 -14.55
N GLN A 260 5.88 4.74 -14.70
CA GLN A 260 6.45 5.48 -13.58
C GLN A 260 5.36 6.04 -12.65
N GLU A 261 4.34 6.70 -13.20
CA GLU A 261 3.26 7.28 -12.40
C GLU A 261 2.41 6.20 -11.72
N THR A 262 2.15 5.08 -12.41
CA THR A 262 1.46 3.92 -11.83
C THR A 262 2.25 3.35 -10.66
N LEU A 263 3.56 3.11 -10.82
CA LEU A 263 4.41 2.60 -9.75
C LEU A 263 4.49 3.57 -8.56
N ARG A 264 4.52 4.88 -8.83
CA ARG A 264 4.49 5.92 -7.78
C ARG A 264 3.20 5.86 -6.97
N ARG A 265 2.06 5.73 -7.66
CA ARG A 265 0.73 5.65 -7.04
C ARG A 265 0.52 4.38 -6.22
N HIS A 266 1.00 3.26 -6.73
CA HIS A 266 0.89 1.95 -6.10
C HIS A 266 2.13 1.58 -5.27
N ALA A 267 2.99 2.55 -4.92
CA ALA A 267 4.19 2.36 -4.12
C ALA A 267 3.93 1.62 -2.79
N HIS A 268 2.79 1.92 -2.18
CA HIS A 268 2.34 1.32 -0.92
C HIS A 268 1.95 -0.17 -1.07
N GLU A 269 1.51 -0.60 -2.26
CA GLU A 269 1.24 -2.02 -2.56
C GLU A 269 2.52 -2.76 -2.93
N ILE A 270 3.46 -2.07 -3.57
CA ILE A 270 4.76 -2.65 -3.94
C ILE A 270 5.60 -2.94 -2.70
N LEU A 271 5.59 -2.09 -1.67
CA LEU A 271 6.42 -2.29 -0.48
C LEU A 271 6.01 -3.54 0.30
N THR A 272 6.89 -4.53 0.38
CA THR A 272 6.67 -5.76 1.15
C THR A 272 7.40 -5.74 2.50
N LEU A 273 6.99 -6.63 3.40
CA LEU A 273 7.69 -6.87 4.66
C LEU A 273 9.16 -7.29 4.44
N GLY A 274 9.44 -8.05 3.36
CA GLY A 274 10.79 -8.44 2.98
C GLY A 274 11.66 -7.24 2.61
N ASP A 275 11.12 -6.30 1.83
CA ASP A 275 11.84 -5.07 1.47
C ASP A 275 12.16 -4.24 2.72
N VAL A 276 11.24 -4.15 3.69
CA VAL A 276 11.48 -3.44 4.96
C VAL A 276 12.59 -4.10 5.78
N ARG A 277 12.67 -5.44 5.80
CA ARG A 277 13.78 -6.16 6.45
C ARG A 277 15.12 -5.85 5.78
N GLU A 278 15.14 -5.81 4.45
CA GLU A 278 16.36 -5.42 3.71
C GLU A 278 16.76 -3.97 3.99
N MET A 279 15.79 -3.05 4.11
CA MET A 279 16.06 -1.66 4.50
C MET A 279 16.66 -1.56 5.92
N LEU A 280 16.15 -2.35 6.87
CA LEU A 280 16.71 -2.44 8.23
C LEU A 280 18.14 -3.01 8.22
N GLU A 281 18.40 -4.02 7.40
CA GLU A 281 19.73 -4.61 7.27
C GLU A 281 20.75 -3.60 6.71
N ARG A 282 20.36 -2.83 5.68
CA ARG A 282 21.19 -1.73 5.17
C ARG A 282 21.43 -0.63 6.21
N LEU A 283 20.46 -0.39 7.11
CA LEU A 283 20.64 0.54 8.23
C LEU A 283 21.65 -0.01 9.24
N ARG A 284 21.59 -1.31 9.57
CA ARG A 284 22.55 -2.01 10.44
C ARG A 284 23.98 -1.90 9.93
N GLU A 285 24.18 -2.07 8.62
CA GLU A 285 25.50 -1.95 7.98
C GLU A 285 26.05 -0.51 8.02
N ARG A 286 25.19 0.50 7.89
CA ARG A 286 25.59 1.92 7.83
C ARG A 286 25.77 2.56 9.20
N SER A 287 24.88 2.24 10.14
CA SER A 287 24.78 2.87 11.47
C SER A 287 24.48 1.81 12.54
N PRO A 288 25.44 0.92 12.89
CA PRO A 288 25.20 -0.18 13.82
C PRO A 288 24.74 0.29 15.21
N GLY A 289 25.27 1.43 15.70
CA GLY A 289 24.87 2.00 16.99
C GLY A 289 23.41 2.45 17.03
N GLU A 290 22.93 3.15 15.99
CA GLU A 290 21.51 3.53 15.86
C GLU A 290 20.62 2.28 15.80
N PHE A 291 21.07 1.28 15.03
CA PHE A 291 20.34 0.02 14.88
C PHE A 291 20.20 -0.75 16.20
N ASP A 292 21.24 -0.82 17.03
CA ASP A 292 21.17 -1.49 18.33
C ASP A 292 20.20 -0.81 19.30
N GLU A 293 20.14 0.53 19.31
CA GLU A 293 19.14 1.28 20.08
C GLU A 293 17.72 0.97 19.59
N ILE A 294 17.51 0.95 18.27
CA ILE A 294 16.22 0.61 17.66
C ILE A 294 15.81 -0.83 17.99
N ARG A 295 16.74 -1.78 17.91
CA ARG A 295 16.49 -3.20 18.20
C ARG A 295 16.05 -3.44 19.65
N SER A 296 16.50 -2.58 20.58
CA SER A 296 16.07 -2.63 21.98
C SER A 296 14.64 -2.10 22.21
N SER A 297 14.04 -1.45 21.22
CA SER A 297 12.65 -0.98 21.25
C SER A 297 11.67 -2.13 21.00
N PRO A 298 10.46 -2.14 21.60
CA PRO A 298 9.43 -3.15 21.32
C PRO A 298 8.74 -2.97 19.95
N MET A 299 9.36 -2.26 19.01
CA MET A 299 8.81 -2.03 17.68
C MET A 299 8.96 -3.29 16.82
N THR A 300 7.84 -3.77 16.26
CA THR A 300 7.85 -4.90 15.32
C THR A 300 8.07 -4.42 13.88
N VAL A 301 8.68 -5.28 13.05
CA VAL A 301 8.85 -5.01 11.62
C VAL A 301 7.50 -4.84 10.92
N SER A 302 6.47 -5.56 11.36
CA SER A 302 5.10 -5.44 10.82
C SER A 302 4.49 -4.07 11.09
N MET A 303 4.71 -3.51 12.29
CA MET A 303 4.25 -2.15 12.61
C MET A 303 5.00 -1.10 11.79
N LEU A 304 6.32 -1.25 11.64
CA LEU A 304 7.11 -0.38 10.77
C LEU A 304 6.61 -0.45 9.32
N HIS A 305 6.39 -1.66 8.78
CA HIS A 305 5.83 -1.85 7.43
C HIS A 305 4.47 -1.18 7.27
N ALA A 306 3.56 -1.32 8.23
CA ALA A 306 2.25 -0.69 8.20
C ALA A 306 2.35 0.86 8.18
N VAL A 307 3.23 1.45 8.99
CA VAL A 307 3.45 2.91 9.01
C VAL A 307 4.04 3.39 7.68
N LEU A 308 5.07 2.71 7.16
CA LEU A 308 5.69 3.08 5.87
C LEU A 308 4.71 2.97 4.70
N ARG A 309 3.90 1.90 4.70
CA ARG A 309 2.86 1.69 3.69
C ARG A 309 1.84 2.83 3.73
N ARG A 310 1.37 3.23 4.91
CA ARG A 310 0.41 4.33 5.05
C ARG A 310 1.00 5.68 4.61
N LEU A 311 2.28 5.95 4.90
CA LEU A 311 2.97 7.13 4.39
C LEU A 311 3.04 7.13 2.85
N LEU A 312 3.42 6.01 2.24
CA LEU A 312 3.49 5.87 0.79
C LEU A 312 2.12 5.98 0.10
N GLU A 313 1.05 5.57 0.78
CA GLU A 313 -0.31 5.68 0.27
C GLU A 313 -0.72 7.15 0.09
N GLU A 314 -0.25 8.03 0.98
CA GLU A 314 -0.40 9.48 0.84
C GLU A 314 0.63 10.11 -0.13
N GLY A 315 1.48 9.29 -0.76
CA GLY A 315 2.54 9.72 -1.67
C GLY A 315 3.78 10.28 -0.98
N GLU A 316 3.94 10.04 0.32
CA GLU A 316 5.05 10.59 1.10
C GLU A 316 6.32 9.76 0.98
N SER A 317 7.45 10.46 0.86
CA SER A 317 8.75 9.82 0.76
C SER A 317 9.16 9.19 2.09
N ILE A 318 9.54 7.91 2.04
CA ILE A 318 10.14 7.17 3.15
C ILE A 318 11.67 7.11 3.05
N LYS A 319 12.28 7.90 2.17
CA LYS A 319 13.75 7.97 1.97
C LYS A 319 14.49 8.31 3.26
N ASN A 320 13.90 9.13 4.13
CA ASN A 320 14.46 9.43 5.44
C ASN A 320 14.16 8.31 6.46
N PHE A 321 14.51 7.08 6.08
CA PHE A 321 14.14 5.86 6.77
C PHE A 321 14.69 5.81 8.21
N SER A 322 15.98 6.13 8.41
CA SER A 322 16.59 6.16 9.76
C SER A 322 15.79 7.06 10.71
N ARG A 323 15.39 8.25 10.27
CA ARG A 323 14.59 9.17 11.08
C ARG A 323 13.19 8.63 11.39
N ILE A 324 12.53 7.99 10.42
CA ILE A 324 11.22 7.34 10.66
C ILE A 324 11.36 6.27 11.75
N VAL A 325 12.39 5.43 11.62
CA VAL A 325 12.66 4.34 12.56
C VAL A 325 13.00 4.89 13.95
N GLU A 326 13.80 5.95 14.07
CA GLU A 326 14.09 6.64 15.33
C GLU A 326 12.81 7.14 16.04
N ILE A 327 11.92 7.82 15.29
CA ILE A 327 10.66 8.34 15.84
C ILE A 327 9.79 7.21 16.38
N LEU A 328 9.67 6.12 15.63
CA LEU A 328 8.87 4.96 16.00
C LEU A 328 9.50 4.16 17.14
N ALA A 329 10.83 4.02 17.18
CA ALA A 329 11.51 3.36 18.29
C ALA A 329 11.28 4.10 19.62
N LEU A 330 11.24 5.45 19.59
CA LEU A 330 11.03 6.29 20.76
C LEU A 330 9.57 6.26 21.28
N HIS A 331 8.57 6.13 20.40
CA HIS A 331 7.16 6.32 20.77
C HIS A 331 6.26 5.09 20.56
N GLY A 332 6.73 4.09 19.80
CA GLY A 332 5.94 2.90 19.39
C GLY A 332 5.56 1.99 20.55
N HIS A 333 6.28 2.03 21.67
CA HIS A 333 5.92 1.29 22.88
C HIS A 333 4.66 1.85 23.58
N ARG A 334 4.31 3.11 23.34
CA ARG A 334 3.18 3.79 23.99
C ARG A 334 1.91 3.79 23.16
N ASN A 335 2.04 3.62 21.84
CA ASN A 335 0.94 3.69 20.88
C ASN A 335 1.06 2.55 19.88
N GLN A 336 0.05 1.69 19.80
CA GLN A 336 -0.03 0.64 18.79
C GLN A 336 -0.94 1.02 17.62
N ASP A 337 -1.65 2.14 17.72
CA ASP A 337 -2.48 2.65 16.64
C ASP A 337 -1.63 3.24 15.51
N ILE A 338 -1.77 2.68 14.30
CA ILE A 338 -0.96 3.03 13.13
C ILE A 338 -1.21 4.48 12.72
N GLU A 339 -2.45 4.96 12.76
CA GLU A 339 -2.79 6.32 12.35
C GLU A 339 -2.15 7.36 13.28
N THR A 340 -2.16 7.10 14.59
CA THR A 340 -1.46 7.92 15.57
C THR A 340 0.06 7.94 15.33
N LEU A 341 0.66 6.80 15.03
CA LEU A 341 2.09 6.71 14.72
C LEU A 341 2.44 7.47 13.43
N VAL A 342 1.62 7.33 12.39
CA VAL A 342 1.77 8.04 11.11
C VAL A 342 1.69 9.54 11.32
N ALA A 343 0.68 10.05 12.05
CA ALA A 343 0.55 11.46 12.37
C ALA A 343 1.80 12.00 13.10
N MET A 344 2.35 11.22 14.04
CA MET A 344 3.57 11.59 14.75
C MET A 344 4.79 11.65 13.83
N VAL A 345 4.97 10.64 12.97
CA VAL A 345 6.06 10.61 11.98
C VAL A 345 5.94 11.80 11.04
N ARG A 346 4.75 12.07 10.50
CA ARG A 346 4.48 13.21 9.61
C ARG A 346 4.85 14.54 10.25
N VAL A 347 4.44 14.80 11.49
CA VAL A 347 4.81 16.03 12.23
C VAL A 347 6.34 16.19 12.31
N ARG A 348 7.07 15.11 12.58
CA ARG A 348 8.54 15.14 12.67
C ARG A 348 9.22 15.26 11.31
N LEU A 349 8.58 14.76 10.26
CA LEU A 349 8.98 14.95 8.86
C LEU A 349 8.49 16.29 8.28
N GLY A 350 7.83 17.15 9.05
CA GLY A 350 7.17 18.37 8.59
C GLY A 350 7.94 19.19 7.55
N ARG A 351 9.25 19.41 7.76
CA ARG A 351 10.11 20.12 6.79
C ARG A 351 10.16 19.44 5.41
N GLN A 352 10.22 18.10 5.37
CA GLN A 352 10.16 17.34 4.13
C GLN A 352 8.80 17.52 3.44
N LEU A 353 7.72 17.47 4.20
CA LEU A 353 6.35 17.56 3.69
C LEU A 353 6.06 18.92 3.05
N VAL A 354 6.49 20.00 3.71
CA VAL A 354 6.22 21.36 3.22
C VAL A 354 7.16 21.82 2.11
N GLN A 355 8.31 21.14 1.90
CA GLN A 355 9.40 21.62 1.05
C GLN A 355 8.97 21.97 -0.38
N ARG A 356 8.03 21.19 -0.95
CA ARG A 356 7.51 21.41 -2.31
C ARG A 356 6.60 22.64 -2.42
N TYR A 357 6.07 23.12 -1.29
CA TYR A 357 5.07 24.19 -1.22
C TYR A 357 5.65 25.51 -0.68
N ILE A 358 6.95 25.55 -0.40
CA ILE A 358 7.66 26.74 0.05
C ILE A 358 8.05 27.61 -1.14
N ASP A 359 7.74 28.90 -1.06
CA ASP A 359 8.18 29.92 -2.04
C ASP A 359 9.59 30.46 -1.76
N SER A 360 10.06 31.38 -2.60
CA SER A 360 11.38 32.02 -2.45
C SER A 360 11.51 32.85 -1.17
N ASP A 361 10.40 33.27 -0.57
CA ASP A 361 10.35 34.05 0.67
C ASP A 361 10.24 33.16 1.92
N GLY A 362 10.23 31.83 1.75
CA GLY A 362 10.14 30.87 2.83
C GLY A 362 8.71 30.62 3.34
N LYS A 363 7.68 31.05 2.60
CA LYS A 363 6.27 30.88 2.97
C LYS A 363 5.68 29.64 2.30
N VAL A 364 4.84 28.92 3.04
CA VAL A 364 4.12 27.75 2.51
C VAL A 364 2.82 28.21 1.88
N HIS A 365 2.64 27.95 0.60
CA HIS A 365 1.37 28.23 -0.08
C HIS A 365 0.33 27.16 0.23
N ALA A 366 -0.83 27.61 0.71
CA ALA A 366 -1.87 26.71 1.20
C ALA A 366 -3.29 27.12 0.79
N ILE A 367 -4.16 26.12 0.68
CA ILE A 367 -5.61 26.27 0.72
C ILE A 367 -6.10 25.80 2.09
N GLY A 368 -6.88 26.62 2.77
CA GLY A 368 -7.48 26.30 4.06
C GLY A 368 -8.97 25.99 3.96
N LEU A 369 -9.52 25.43 5.03
CA LEU A 369 -10.95 25.30 5.26
C LEU A 369 -11.34 26.18 6.44
N ASP A 370 -12.50 26.82 6.34
CA ASP A 370 -13.08 27.52 7.48
C ASP A 370 -13.44 26.51 8.60
N ARG A 371 -13.33 26.93 9.85
CA ARG A 371 -13.64 26.12 11.03
C ARG A 371 -15.08 25.58 11.01
N ASP A 372 -16.02 26.36 10.47
CA ASP A 372 -17.42 25.97 10.37
C ASP A 372 -17.63 24.84 9.33
N LEU A 373 -16.67 24.62 8.41
CA LEU A 373 -16.61 23.46 7.54
C LEU A 373 -15.89 22.26 8.15
N GLU A 374 -14.90 22.48 9.02
CA GLU A 374 -14.18 21.38 9.64
C GLU A 374 -15.06 20.53 10.56
N ALA A 375 -15.91 21.18 11.38
CA ALA A 375 -16.77 20.51 12.34
C ALA A 375 -17.72 19.44 11.73
N PRO A 376 -18.49 19.73 10.66
CA PRO A 376 -19.35 18.71 10.04
C PRO A 376 -18.52 17.59 9.40
N LEU A 377 -17.33 17.86 8.84
CA LEU A 377 -16.46 16.81 8.27
C LEU A 377 -15.97 15.82 9.32
N LEU A 378 -15.68 16.30 10.53
CA LEU A 378 -15.26 15.47 11.66
C LEU A 378 -16.42 14.61 12.22
N GLN A 379 -17.65 15.12 12.15
CA GLN A 379 -18.84 14.43 12.67
C GLN A 379 -19.44 13.43 11.67
N MET A 380 -18.96 13.40 10.43
CA MET A 380 -19.40 12.41 9.43
C MET A 380 -18.91 11.01 9.81
N SER A 381 -19.81 10.17 10.33
CA SER A 381 -19.63 8.71 10.31
C SER A 381 -19.80 8.18 8.88
N ASP A 382 -19.21 7.02 8.58
CA ASP A 382 -19.37 6.37 7.26
C ASP A 382 -20.82 5.90 7.01
N GLU A 383 -21.63 5.79 8.06
CA GLU A 383 -23.02 5.30 8.00
C GLU A 383 -24.06 6.44 7.94
N ASP A 384 -23.78 7.65 8.44
CA ASP A 384 -24.76 8.75 8.59
C ASP A 384 -24.59 9.92 7.60
N ALA A 385 -23.90 9.73 6.47
CA ALA A 385 -23.78 10.80 5.47
C ALA A 385 -25.14 11.09 4.80
N GLY A 386 -25.97 11.89 5.48
CA GLY A 386 -27.26 12.37 4.99
C GLY A 386 -27.11 13.14 3.68
N ARG A 387 -28.17 13.16 2.86
CA ARG A 387 -28.18 13.81 1.52
C ARG A 387 -27.64 15.24 1.52
N ASN A 388 -27.87 16.00 2.59
CA ASN A 388 -27.40 17.38 2.70
C ASN A 388 -25.88 17.49 2.75
N VAL A 389 -25.19 16.55 3.40
CA VAL A 389 -23.72 16.56 3.52
C VAL A 389 -23.05 16.19 2.21
N ARG A 390 -23.63 15.24 1.47
CA ARG A 390 -23.16 14.87 0.12
C ARG A 390 -23.24 16.05 -0.86
N GLY A 391 -24.32 16.85 -0.80
CA GLY A 391 -24.53 17.94 -1.76
C GLY A 391 -23.58 19.14 -1.62
N TRP A 392 -23.07 19.45 -0.43
CA TRP A 392 -22.01 20.46 -0.30
C TRP A 392 -20.60 19.86 -0.44
N MET A 393 -20.43 18.55 -0.25
CA MET A 393 -19.17 17.85 -0.50
C MET A 393 -18.78 17.87 -1.99
N GLU A 394 -19.72 17.56 -2.88
CA GLU A 394 -19.51 17.66 -4.33
C GLU A 394 -19.09 19.08 -4.71
N ARG A 395 -19.77 20.09 -4.14
CA ARG A 395 -19.40 21.50 -4.32
C ARG A 395 -18.03 21.86 -3.75
N LEU A 396 -17.63 21.29 -2.61
CA LEU A 396 -16.27 21.46 -2.08
C LEU A 396 -15.22 20.92 -3.07
N VAL A 397 -15.45 19.72 -3.61
CA VAL A 397 -14.57 19.13 -4.61
C VAL A 397 -14.50 20.00 -5.86
N ASP A 398 -15.61 20.56 -6.32
CA ASP A 398 -15.63 21.45 -7.49
C ASP A 398 -14.89 22.77 -7.23
N VAL A 399 -15.12 23.42 -6.08
CA VAL A 399 -14.39 24.65 -5.69
C VAL A 399 -12.89 24.40 -5.61
N LEU A 400 -12.49 23.29 -4.99
CA LEU A 400 -11.08 22.90 -4.92
C LEU A 400 -10.50 22.62 -6.31
N ARG A 401 -11.26 21.96 -7.21
CA ARG A 401 -10.83 21.68 -8.59
C ARG A 401 -10.55 22.96 -9.35
N GLU A 402 -11.46 23.93 -9.28
CA GLU A 402 -11.27 25.25 -9.91
C GLU A 402 -10.09 26.02 -9.30
N ALA A 403 -9.89 25.91 -7.99
CA ALA A 403 -8.76 26.55 -7.31
C ALA A 403 -7.42 25.93 -7.74
N PHE A 404 -7.31 24.60 -7.75
CA PHE A 404 -6.11 23.92 -8.19
C PHE A 404 -5.78 24.21 -9.66
N GLN A 405 -6.77 24.20 -10.56
CA GLN A 405 -6.56 24.54 -11.97
C GLN A 405 -5.96 25.95 -12.14
N ARG A 406 -6.54 26.96 -11.47
CA ARG A 406 -6.03 28.34 -11.53
C ARG A 406 -4.62 28.49 -10.95
N LEU A 407 -4.28 27.73 -9.91
CA LEU A 407 -2.97 27.79 -9.27
C LEU A 407 -1.89 27.03 -10.05
N ASP A 408 -2.28 25.95 -10.73
CA ASP A 408 -1.41 25.17 -11.61
C ASP A 408 -1.01 25.99 -12.86
N GLU A 409 -1.94 26.75 -13.44
CA GLU A 409 -1.65 27.72 -14.51
C GLU A 409 -0.61 28.77 -14.09
N GLN A 410 -0.55 29.09 -12.80
CA GLN A 410 0.43 30.02 -12.23
C GLN A 410 1.73 29.35 -11.78
N GLN A 411 1.86 28.04 -11.99
CA GLN A 411 2.99 27.21 -11.54
C GLN A 411 3.24 27.33 -10.03
N ARG A 412 2.18 27.50 -9.24
CA ARG A 412 2.26 27.63 -7.77
C ARG A 412 1.81 26.33 -7.12
N PRO A 413 2.73 25.47 -6.67
CA PRO A 413 2.35 24.28 -5.92
C PRO A 413 1.69 24.69 -4.60
N VAL A 414 0.56 24.07 -4.28
CA VAL A 414 -0.19 24.34 -3.05
C VAL A 414 -0.56 23.04 -2.34
N ALA A 415 -0.56 23.10 -1.01
CA ALA A 415 -1.09 22.04 -0.17
C ALA A 415 -2.43 22.47 0.45
N VAL A 416 -3.29 21.51 0.77
CA VAL A 416 -4.44 21.76 1.64
C VAL A 416 -3.97 21.65 3.08
N ILE A 417 -4.17 22.69 3.90
CA ILE A 417 -3.75 22.68 5.30
C ILE A 417 -4.98 22.82 6.21
N VAL A 418 -5.12 21.87 7.13
CA VAL A 418 -6.26 21.76 8.06
C VAL A 418 -5.83 21.43 9.48
N SER A 419 -6.78 21.38 10.42
CA SER A 419 -6.54 20.84 11.76
C SER A 419 -6.06 19.38 11.75
N SER A 420 -5.28 19.00 12.78
CA SER A 420 -4.71 17.64 12.90
C SER A 420 -5.77 16.54 12.87
N ASP A 421 -6.91 16.78 13.53
CA ASP A 421 -7.97 15.79 13.66
C ASP A 421 -8.68 15.55 12.32
N LEU A 422 -8.73 16.56 11.45
CA LEU A 422 -9.42 16.50 10.16
C LEU A 422 -8.54 15.94 9.03
N ARG A 423 -7.22 16.09 9.13
CA ARG A 423 -6.28 15.80 8.02
C ARG A 423 -6.51 14.44 7.35
N ASN A 424 -6.59 13.36 8.13
CA ASN A 424 -6.78 12.01 7.56
C ASN A 424 -8.10 11.87 6.84
N ARG A 425 -9.17 12.31 7.50
CA ARG A 425 -10.53 12.23 6.98
C ARG A 425 -10.64 13.02 5.67
N LEU A 426 -10.08 14.22 5.65
CA LEU A 426 -10.09 15.05 4.45
C LEU A 426 -9.25 14.45 3.32
N TRP A 427 -8.08 13.88 3.63
CA TRP A 427 -7.29 13.16 2.63
C TRP A 427 -8.07 11.99 2.01
N GLN A 428 -8.74 11.16 2.83
CA GLN A 428 -9.57 10.05 2.36
C GLN A 428 -10.73 10.51 1.45
N ILE A 429 -11.31 11.67 1.75
CA ILE A 429 -12.39 12.26 0.96
C ILE A 429 -11.85 12.80 -0.37
N LEU A 430 -10.69 13.45 -0.38
CA LEU A 430 -10.18 14.16 -1.54
C LEU A 430 -9.30 13.31 -2.47
N SER A 431 -8.57 12.31 -1.96
CA SER A 431 -7.63 11.50 -2.74
C SER A 431 -8.26 10.75 -3.93
N PRO A 432 -9.55 10.31 -3.90
CA PRO A 432 -10.20 9.74 -5.09
C PRO A 432 -10.44 10.76 -6.20
N HIS A 433 -10.60 12.04 -5.86
CA HIS A 433 -10.87 13.12 -6.80
C HIS A 433 -9.60 13.84 -7.28
N PHE A 434 -8.53 13.75 -6.48
CA PHE A 434 -7.26 14.45 -6.69
C PHE A 434 -6.08 13.49 -6.46
N PRO A 435 -5.61 12.79 -7.50
CA PRO A 435 -4.55 11.77 -7.42
C PRO A 435 -3.23 12.19 -6.74
N GLN A 436 -2.91 13.49 -6.74
CA GLN A 436 -1.66 14.03 -6.23
C GLN A 436 -1.88 15.08 -5.13
N ILE A 437 -3.02 15.01 -4.44
CA ILE A 437 -3.33 15.97 -3.38
C ILE A 437 -2.43 15.78 -2.16
N ALA A 438 -1.84 16.88 -1.69
CA ALA A 438 -1.21 16.94 -0.38
C ALA A 438 -2.17 17.59 0.61
N VAL A 439 -2.57 16.82 1.60
CA VAL A 439 -3.35 17.30 2.75
C VAL A 439 -2.45 17.24 3.98
N LEU A 440 -2.08 18.41 4.48
CA LEU A 440 -1.18 18.57 5.62
C LEU A 440 -1.95 19.06 6.85
N SER A 441 -1.46 18.66 8.02
CA SER A 441 -1.91 19.25 9.29
C SER A 441 -1.16 20.55 9.56
N LEU A 442 -1.81 21.51 10.22
CA LEU A 442 -1.15 22.67 10.82
C LEU A 442 0.03 22.28 11.73
N ALA A 443 -0.04 21.12 12.40
CA ALA A 443 1.04 20.62 13.25
C ALA A 443 2.25 20.11 12.46
N GLU A 444 2.09 19.81 11.17
CA GLU A 444 3.16 19.36 10.27
C GLU A 444 3.97 20.54 9.70
N VAL A 445 3.44 21.77 9.76
CA VAL A 445 4.16 22.97 9.34
C VAL A 445 5.22 23.32 10.40
N PRO A 446 6.52 23.40 10.04
CA PRO A 446 7.57 23.74 11.01
C PRO A 446 7.31 25.08 11.70
N ARG A 447 7.64 25.15 13.00
CA ARG A 447 7.55 26.41 13.76
C ARG A 447 8.46 27.46 13.12
N GLY A 448 7.91 28.66 12.90
CA GLY A 448 8.60 29.78 12.25
C GLY A 448 8.44 29.83 10.74
N THR A 449 7.79 28.84 10.12
CA THR A 449 7.37 28.92 8.72
C THR A 449 6.01 29.62 8.64
N GLU A 450 5.93 30.70 7.87
CA GLU A 450 4.67 31.40 7.62
C GLU A 450 3.82 30.65 6.58
N ILE A 451 2.50 30.64 6.77
CA ILE A 451 1.55 30.09 5.80
C ILE A 451 0.95 31.24 5.00
N TYR A 452 1.06 31.18 3.69
CA TYR A 452 0.39 32.08 2.77
C TYR A 452 -0.88 31.40 2.23
N TRP A 453 -2.03 31.84 2.73
CA TRP A 453 -3.34 31.32 2.29
C TRP A 453 -3.70 31.89 0.92
N GLN A 454 -3.65 31.05 -0.11
CA GLN A 454 -4.14 31.38 -1.45
C GLN A 454 -5.67 31.48 -1.46
N MET A 455 -6.32 30.67 -0.61
CA MET A 455 -7.76 30.57 -0.46
C MET A 455 -8.08 29.98 0.91
N ILE A 456 -9.20 30.40 1.49
CA ILE A 456 -9.84 29.71 2.61
C ILE A 456 -11.26 29.42 2.15
N VAL A 457 -11.61 28.14 2.01
CA VAL A 457 -12.94 27.74 1.55
C VAL A 457 -13.93 27.93 2.68
N SER A 458 -14.98 28.71 2.42
CA SER A 458 -16.01 29.07 3.38
C SER A 458 -17.28 28.21 3.24
N PRO A 459 -18.11 28.10 4.28
CA PRO A 459 -19.36 27.35 4.22
C PRO A 459 -20.37 27.91 3.21
N GLU A 460 -20.29 29.20 2.90
CA GLU A 460 -21.18 29.86 1.94
C GLU A 460 -20.84 29.45 0.50
N GLU A 461 -19.55 29.37 0.17
CA GLU A 461 -19.07 28.98 -1.17
C GLU A 461 -19.48 27.55 -1.55
N VAL A 462 -19.42 26.64 -0.58
CA VAL A 462 -19.87 25.24 -0.78
C VAL A 462 -21.36 25.05 -0.47
N GLY A 463 -22.02 26.10 0.04
CA GLY A 463 -23.40 26.11 0.54
C GLY A 463 -23.70 24.99 1.54
N ALA A 464 -22.80 24.82 2.51
CA ALA A 464 -22.96 23.97 3.69
C ALA A 464 -23.86 24.64 4.76
N LEU A 465 -23.90 25.98 4.78
CA LEU A 465 -24.91 26.72 5.52
C LEU A 465 -26.14 26.86 4.64
N GLU A 466 -27.26 26.25 5.02
CA GLU A 466 -28.56 26.71 4.53
C GLU A 466 -28.68 28.18 4.93
N THR A 467 -28.51 29.09 3.98
CA THR A 467 -28.94 30.47 4.22
C THR A 467 -30.43 30.36 4.53
N PRO A 468 -30.93 30.81 5.71
CA PRO A 468 -32.36 30.93 5.85
C PRO A 468 -32.76 31.90 4.76
N MET A 469 -33.50 31.40 3.74
CA MET A 469 -34.08 32.26 2.73
C MET A 469 -34.73 33.40 3.49
N LYS A 470 -34.16 34.62 3.39
CA LYS A 470 -34.88 35.82 3.77
C LYS A 470 -36.12 35.77 2.89
N ARG A 471 -37.25 35.33 3.45
CA ARG A 471 -38.56 35.52 2.85
C ARG A 471 -38.69 37.01 2.65
N SER A 472 -38.37 37.45 1.45
CA SER A 472 -38.64 38.80 1.00
C SER A 472 -40.16 38.97 1.15
N PRO A 473 -40.67 40.04 1.76
CA PRO A 473 -42.09 40.27 1.79
C PRO A 473 -42.54 40.42 0.34
N HIS A 474 -43.38 39.50 -0.13
CA HIS A 474 -43.99 39.52 -1.46
C HIS A 474 -44.48 40.94 -1.79
N PRO A 475 -44.13 41.53 -2.96
CA PRO A 475 -44.71 42.79 -3.36
C PRO A 475 -46.13 42.52 -3.89
N ALA A 476 -47.09 43.14 -3.20
CA ALA A 476 -48.41 43.59 -3.64
C ALA A 476 -49.16 42.80 -4.73
N ILE A 477 -50.32 42.26 -4.34
CA ILE A 477 -51.51 42.27 -5.21
C ILE A 477 -52.56 43.15 -4.52
N ALA A 478 -52.70 44.37 -5.02
CA ALA A 478 -53.88 45.19 -4.80
C ALA A 478 -54.53 45.44 -6.16
N LYS A 479 -55.79 45.00 -6.31
CA LYS A 479 -56.81 45.60 -7.19
C LYS A 479 -58.19 45.03 -6.84
N ASP A 480 -58.84 45.75 -5.94
CA ASP A 480 -60.19 46.32 -6.01
C ASP A 480 -61.39 45.62 -6.69
N THR A 481 -62.54 45.87 -6.05
CA THR A 481 -63.96 45.89 -6.49
C THR A 481 -64.88 44.64 -6.49
N THR A 482 -65.94 44.82 -5.68
CA THR A 482 -67.36 44.41 -5.81
C THR A 482 -67.79 42.98 -5.46
N TYR A 483 -68.57 42.82 -4.38
CA TYR A 483 -70.03 42.58 -4.43
C TYR A 483 -70.57 42.20 -3.03
N ARG A 484 -71.63 42.88 -2.55
CA ARG A 484 -72.50 42.46 -1.43
C ARG A 484 -73.70 41.76 -2.08
N PRO A 485 -74.32 40.72 -1.47
CA PRO A 485 -75.45 41.01 -0.58
C PRO A 485 -75.81 39.96 0.51
N ALA A 486 -76.66 40.43 1.43
CA ALA A 486 -77.76 39.74 2.12
C ALA A 486 -77.54 38.66 3.22
N LYS A 487 -78.38 38.83 4.25
CA LYS A 487 -78.52 38.11 5.52
C LYS A 487 -79.12 36.69 5.38
N SER A 488 -78.70 35.75 6.24
CA SER A 488 -79.59 34.87 7.03
C SER A 488 -78.83 34.28 8.23
N LYS A 489 -79.17 34.65 9.48
CA LYS A 489 -79.77 33.76 10.52
C LYS A 489 -79.47 32.27 10.24
N ILE A 490 -78.72 31.57 11.09
CA ILE A 490 -79.21 30.99 12.35
C ILE A 490 -78.09 30.97 13.40
N SER A 491 -78.54 31.25 14.61
CA SER A 491 -77.87 31.40 15.88
C SER A 491 -77.93 30.10 16.70
N ASP A 492 -76.91 29.94 17.53
CA ASP A 492 -76.97 29.52 18.95
C ASP A 492 -77.20 28.07 19.38
N HIS A 493 -76.59 27.85 20.56
CA HIS A 493 -76.56 26.72 21.49
C HIS A 493 -75.42 25.74 21.17
N ILE A 494 -74.38 25.59 22.01
CA ILE A 494 -74.40 25.41 23.47
C ILE A 494 -73.07 25.92 24.04
N ALA A 495 -73.17 26.86 24.99
CA ALA A 495 -72.15 27.08 26.00
C ALA A 495 -72.26 25.96 27.06
N GLU A 496 -71.16 25.72 27.76
CA GLU A 496 -71.04 24.83 28.94
C GLU A 496 -70.88 23.34 28.62
N GLU A 497 -69.64 22.85 28.74
CA GLU A 497 -69.24 21.89 29.78
C GLU A 497 -67.76 21.51 29.58
N LEU A 498 -66.89 22.25 30.27
CA LEU A 498 -65.54 21.77 30.62
C LEU A 498 -65.67 20.92 31.89
N PRO A 499 -65.14 19.68 31.93
CA PRO A 499 -64.77 19.04 33.19
C PRO A 499 -63.27 19.23 33.51
N PRO A 500 -62.90 19.24 34.80
CA PRO A 500 -61.64 19.80 35.28
C PRO A 500 -60.46 18.83 35.21
N ARG A 501 -59.26 19.41 35.07
CA ARG A 501 -57.97 18.75 35.27
C ARG A 501 -57.91 18.07 36.65
N ARG A 502 -57.39 16.84 36.70
CA ARG A 502 -56.79 16.26 37.90
C ARG A 502 -55.30 15.97 37.66
N PRO A 503 -54.43 16.21 38.66
CA PRO A 503 -53.01 15.95 38.56
C PRO A 503 -52.67 14.51 38.99
N ARG A 504 -51.72 13.90 38.29
CA ARG A 504 -50.67 13.07 38.88
C ARG A 504 -49.49 13.00 37.94
#